data_AF-A0A928J6N4-F1
#
_entry.id   AF-A0A928J6N4-F1
#
_cell.length_a   1.000
_cell.length_b   1.000
_cell.length_c   1.000
_cell.angle_alpha   90.00
_cell.angle_beta   90.00
_cell.angle_gamma   90.00
#
_symmetry.space_group_name_H-M   'P 1'
#
loop_
_entity.id
_entity.type
_entity.pdbx_description
1 polymer ?
#
loop_
_entity_poly.entity_id
_entity_poly.type
_entity_poly.pdbx_seq_one_letter_code
_entity_poly.pdbx_strand_id
1 'polypeptide(L)'
;VDVNALIYQVPGGMLSNLVSQLKQAGKSDKLTEVLEEVPRVRADSGYAPLVTPSSQIVGTQAVFNVIGGERYKMVTKEFKGLVQGQYGKTPVDIDEEFVKKIIGDTERITCRPADKLAPELDALREQIKPYIEQDEDVLSYALFEQVALKFFEYRKAKKYGIDADNADASLGIHTV
;
A
#
# COMPACT_ATOMS: atom_id res chain seq x y z
N VAL A 1 -20.51 -16.81 -9.02
CA VAL A 1 -20.72 -16.47 -7.60
C VAL A 1 -19.79 -17.36 -6.79
N ASP A 2 -18.83 -16.79 -6.07
CA ASP A 2 -17.91 -17.56 -5.21
C ASP A 2 -18.50 -17.64 -3.80
N VAL A 3 -18.99 -18.83 -3.41
CA VAL A 3 -19.63 -19.06 -2.11
C VAL A 3 -18.62 -18.91 -0.96
N ASN A 4 -17.32 -19.08 -1.22
CA ASN A 4 -16.27 -18.91 -0.22
C ASN A 4 -16.12 -17.44 0.22
N ALA A 5 -16.54 -16.48 -0.60
CA ALA A 5 -16.57 -15.06 -0.24
C ALA A 5 -17.51 -14.80 0.96
N LEU A 6 -18.58 -15.59 1.12
CA LEU A 6 -19.51 -15.49 2.25
C LEU A 6 -18.89 -16.01 3.56
N ILE A 7 -17.98 -16.99 3.46
CA ILE A 7 -17.33 -17.61 4.63
C ILE A 7 -16.16 -16.73 5.10
N TYR A 8 -15.30 -16.31 4.17
CA TYR A 8 -14.04 -15.62 4.53
C TYR A 8 -14.11 -14.09 4.45
N GLN A 9 -15.20 -13.54 3.90
CA GLN A 9 -15.42 -12.10 3.72
C GLN A 9 -14.30 -11.40 2.94
N VAL A 10 -13.63 -12.13 2.05
CA VAL A 10 -12.52 -11.63 1.23
C VAL A 10 -13.07 -10.98 -0.05
N PRO A 11 -12.84 -9.68 -0.29
CA PRO A 11 -13.20 -9.04 -1.55
C PRO A 11 -12.50 -9.69 -2.75
N GLY A 12 -13.16 -9.76 -3.91
CA GLY A 12 -12.60 -10.42 -5.10
C GLY A 12 -11.21 -9.90 -5.52
N GLY A 13 -10.99 -8.58 -5.49
CA GLY A 13 -9.69 -7.99 -5.80
C GLY A 13 -8.59 -8.33 -4.77
N MET A 14 -8.97 -8.52 -3.50
CA MET A 14 -8.05 -9.01 -2.46
C MET A 14 -7.70 -10.48 -2.72
N LEU A 15 -8.68 -11.32 -3.06
CA LEU A 15 -8.46 -12.74 -3.37
C LEU A 15 -7.45 -12.93 -4.51
N SER A 16 -7.61 -12.20 -5.62
CA SER A 16 -6.67 -12.28 -6.75
C SER A 16 -5.24 -11.90 -6.35
N ASN A 17 -5.08 -10.89 -5.48
CA ASN A 17 -3.76 -10.50 -4.97
C ASN A 17 -3.16 -11.57 -4.06
N LEU A 18 -3.94 -12.14 -3.13
CA LEU A 18 -3.48 -13.23 -2.26
C LEU A 18 -3.00 -14.44 -3.07
N VAL A 19 -3.77 -14.85 -4.08
CA VAL A 19 -3.40 -15.95 -4.98
C VAL A 19 -2.11 -15.63 -5.74
N SER A 20 -1.95 -14.41 -6.23
CA SER A 20 -0.71 -13.96 -6.90
C SER A 20 0.50 -14.01 -5.97
N GLN A 21 0.37 -13.51 -4.74
CA GLN A 21 1.43 -13.53 -3.73
C GLN A 21 1.85 -14.96 -3.37
N LEU A 22 0.88 -15.85 -3.12
CA LEU A 22 1.15 -17.26 -2.82
C LEU A 22 1.82 -17.98 -4.00
N LYS A 23 1.39 -17.70 -5.23
CA LYS A 23 2.01 -18.26 -6.44
C LYS A 23 3.46 -17.81 -6.59
N GLN A 24 3.74 -16.53 -6.38
CA GLN A 24 5.11 -15.98 -6.43
C GLN A 24 6.00 -16.59 -5.34
N ALA A 25 5.44 -16.89 -4.17
CA ALA A 25 6.13 -17.57 -3.08
C ALA A 25 6.25 -19.10 -3.27
N GLY A 26 5.66 -19.67 -4.32
CA GLY A 26 5.61 -21.12 -4.52
C GLY A 26 4.80 -21.87 -3.44
N LYS A 27 3.81 -21.20 -2.84
CA LYS A 27 2.96 -21.69 -1.73
C LYS A 27 1.47 -21.67 -2.05
N SER A 28 1.11 -21.89 -3.32
CA SER A 28 -0.29 -21.88 -3.78
C SER A 28 -1.19 -22.87 -3.02
N ASP A 29 -0.61 -23.96 -2.50
CA ASP A 29 -1.26 -24.96 -1.66
C ASP A 29 -1.80 -24.41 -0.34
N LYS A 30 -1.26 -23.28 0.14
CA LYS A 30 -1.63 -22.66 1.41
C LYS A 30 -2.80 -21.67 1.33
N LEU A 31 -3.49 -21.59 0.19
CA LEU A 31 -4.58 -20.62 0.01
C LEU A 31 -5.67 -20.76 1.08
N THR A 32 -6.09 -21.98 1.41
CA THR A 32 -7.11 -22.24 2.43
C THR A 32 -6.66 -21.75 3.81
N GLU A 33 -5.41 -22.03 4.21
CA GLU A 33 -4.85 -21.55 5.48
C GLU A 33 -4.84 -20.02 5.55
N VAL A 34 -4.51 -19.34 4.44
CA VAL A 34 -4.55 -17.87 4.36
C VAL A 34 -5.97 -17.35 4.52
N LEU A 35 -6.94 -17.95 3.83
CA LEU A 35 -8.35 -17.55 3.93
C LEU A 35 -8.90 -17.71 5.35
N GLU A 36 -8.48 -18.75 6.08
CA GLU A 36 -8.82 -18.96 7.49
C GLU A 36 -8.10 -17.99 8.44
N GLU A 37 -6.90 -17.52 8.08
CA GLU A 37 -6.12 -16.59 8.87
C GLU A 37 -6.61 -15.13 8.73
N VAL A 38 -7.11 -14.74 7.55
CA VAL A 38 -7.67 -13.39 7.31
C VAL A 38 -8.67 -12.93 8.38
N PRO A 39 -9.74 -13.68 8.73
CA PRO A 39 -10.70 -13.25 9.74
C PRO A 39 -10.06 -13.13 11.14
N ARG A 40 -9.04 -13.93 11.46
CA ARG A 40 -8.30 -13.84 12.72
C ARG A 40 -7.47 -12.56 12.79
N VAL A 41 -6.73 -12.26 11.72
CA VAL A 41 -5.95 -11.01 11.62
C VAL A 41 -6.86 -9.78 11.65
N ARG A 42 -8.04 -9.87 11.03
CA ARG A 42 -9.06 -8.82 11.08
C ARG A 42 -9.58 -8.60 12.49
N ALA A 43 -9.86 -9.68 13.25
CA ALA A 43 -10.30 -9.57 14.64
C ALA A 43 -9.20 -8.92 15.50
N ASP A 44 -7.95 -9.38 15.37
CA ASP A 44 -6.80 -8.84 16.10
C ASP A 44 -6.52 -7.36 15.79
N SER A 45 -6.94 -6.86 14.63
CA SER A 45 -6.82 -5.44 14.23
C SER A 45 -8.11 -4.63 14.47
N GLY A 46 -8.98 -5.07 15.38
CA GLY A 46 -10.15 -4.29 15.80
C GLY A 46 -11.30 -4.31 14.79
N TYR A 47 -11.43 -5.41 14.04
CA TYR A 47 -12.46 -5.61 13.02
C TYR A 47 -12.48 -4.56 11.90
N ALA A 48 -11.30 -4.13 11.44
CA ALA A 48 -11.18 -3.23 10.30
C ALA A 48 -12.05 -3.70 9.10
N PRO A 49 -12.85 -2.82 8.47
CA PRO A 49 -13.60 -3.18 7.27
C PRO A 49 -12.65 -3.63 6.16
N LEU A 50 -12.94 -4.74 5.48
CA LEU A 50 -12.08 -5.27 4.41
C LEU A 50 -12.38 -4.56 3.09
N VAL A 51 -11.90 -3.32 2.97
CA VAL A 51 -11.92 -2.49 1.77
C VAL A 51 -10.52 -1.88 1.58
N THR A 52 -10.16 -1.41 0.40
CA THR A 52 -8.87 -0.74 0.21
C THR A 52 -8.79 0.51 1.10
N PRO A 53 -7.68 0.73 1.84
CA PRO A 53 -6.44 -0.06 1.86
C PRO A 53 -6.43 -1.25 2.84
N SER A 54 -7.28 -1.28 3.87
CA SER A 54 -7.26 -2.27 4.96
C SER A 54 -7.39 -3.73 4.52
N SER A 55 -8.11 -4.03 3.44
CA SER A 55 -8.20 -5.39 2.88
C SER A 55 -6.83 -5.95 2.49
N GLN A 56 -6.02 -5.15 1.79
CA GLN A 56 -4.66 -5.55 1.38
C GLN A 56 -3.73 -5.68 2.58
N ILE A 57 -3.88 -4.79 3.57
CA ILE A 57 -3.06 -4.79 4.80
C ILE A 57 -3.30 -6.07 5.60
N VAL A 58 -4.57 -6.37 5.90
CA VAL A 58 -4.95 -7.59 6.64
C VAL A 58 -4.59 -8.83 5.83
N GLY A 59 -4.86 -8.84 4.53
CA GLY A 59 -4.55 -9.96 3.63
C GLY A 59 -3.07 -10.30 3.57
N THR A 60 -2.23 -9.30 3.33
CA THR A 60 -0.78 -9.50 3.26
C THR A 60 -0.22 -9.97 4.59
N GLN A 61 -0.72 -9.45 5.72
CA GLN A 61 -0.32 -9.91 7.03
C GLN A 61 -0.72 -11.38 7.28
N ALA A 62 -1.90 -11.80 6.83
CA ALA A 62 -2.33 -13.20 6.91
C ALA A 62 -1.42 -14.13 6.09
N VAL A 63 -1.04 -13.73 4.87
CA VAL A 63 -0.05 -14.45 4.05
C VAL A 63 1.28 -14.59 4.80
N PHE A 64 1.75 -13.51 5.43
CA PHE A 64 3.02 -13.53 6.17
C PHE A 64 2.97 -14.46 7.39
N ASN A 65 1.84 -14.48 8.11
CA ASN A 65 1.64 -15.39 9.24
C ASN A 65 1.70 -16.86 8.78
N VAL A 66 1.03 -17.21 7.68
CA VAL A 66 0.93 -18.58 7.16
C VAL A 66 2.21 -19.07 6.49
N ILE A 67 2.89 -18.22 5.72
CA ILE A 67 4.18 -18.55 5.11
C ILE A 67 5.27 -18.62 6.20
N GLY A 68 5.24 -17.67 7.14
CA GLY A 68 6.20 -17.60 8.24
C GLY A 68 6.03 -18.69 9.30
N GLY A 69 4.88 -19.36 9.32
CA GLY A 69 4.56 -20.43 10.28
C GLY A 69 4.32 -19.94 11.72
N GLU A 70 4.35 -18.62 11.93
CA GLU A 70 4.21 -17.98 13.24
C GLU A 70 3.51 -16.63 13.09
N ARG A 71 2.44 -16.41 13.85
CA ARG A 71 1.62 -15.20 13.76
C ARG A 71 2.42 -13.98 14.23
N TYR A 72 2.50 -12.96 13.38
CA TYR A 72 3.13 -11.66 13.66
C TYR A 72 4.64 -11.72 13.97
N LYS A 73 5.33 -12.79 13.53
CA LYS A 73 6.80 -12.84 13.55
C LYS A 73 7.41 -11.75 12.66
N MET A 74 6.81 -11.57 11.49
CA MET A 74 7.08 -10.47 10.58
C MET A 74 5.80 -9.65 10.44
N VAL A 75 5.92 -8.34 10.63
CA VAL A 75 4.79 -7.42 10.57
C VAL A 75 5.11 -6.30 9.60
N THR A 76 4.20 -6.07 8.64
CA THR A 76 4.39 -5.02 7.63
C THR A 76 4.27 -3.62 8.25
N LYS A 77 4.87 -2.62 7.58
CA LYS A 77 4.79 -1.22 8.02
C LYS A 77 3.32 -0.76 8.03
N GLU A 78 2.56 -1.16 7.02
CA GLU A 78 1.15 -0.81 6.86
C GLU A 78 0.30 -1.44 7.97
N PHE A 79 0.58 -2.68 8.37
CA PHE A 79 -0.15 -3.31 9.48
C PHE A 79 0.18 -2.64 10.82
N LYS A 80 1.46 -2.27 11.06
CA LYS A 80 1.83 -1.45 12.21
C LYS A 80 1.10 -0.10 12.19
N GLY A 81 1.01 0.55 11.03
CA GLY A 81 0.26 1.79 10.84
C GLY A 81 -1.23 1.65 11.13
N LEU A 82 -1.85 0.54 10.73
CA LEU A 82 -3.24 0.21 11.06
C LEU A 82 -3.45 0.11 12.57
N VAL A 83 -2.61 -0.66 13.27
CA VAL A 83 -2.69 -0.82 14.74
C VAL A 83 -2.38 0.50 15.47
N GLN A 84 -1.43 1.28 14.96
CA GLN A 84 -1.10 2.59 15.50
C GLN A 84 -2.26 3.60 15.35
N GLY A 85 -3.13 3.46 14.34
CA GLY A 85 -4.22 4.40 14.04
C GLY A 85 -3.90 5.39 12.92
N GLN A 86 -2.86 5.16 12.11
CA GLN A 86 -2.53 5.98 10.93
C GLN A 86 -3.64 6.00 9.87
N TYR A 87 -4.50 4.98 9.87
CA TYR A 87 -5.65 4.86 8.97
C TYR A 87 -6.98 5.26 9.64
N GLY A 88 -6.91 5.79 10.87
CA GLY A 88 -8.07 6.16 11.68
C GLY A 88 -8.40 5.15 12.77
N LYS A 89 -9.55 5.35 13.43
CA LYS A 89 -10.04 4.50 14.52
C LYS A 89 -10.69 3.23 13.96
N THR A 90 -10.30 2.08 14.50
CA THR A 90 -10.93 0.79 14.20
C THR A 90 -12.32 0.68 14.85
N PRO A 91 -13.26 -0.08 14.27
CA PRO A 91 -14.61 -0.24 14.83
C PRO A 91 -14.63 -0.78 16.25
N VAL A 92 -13.70 -1.67 16.57
CA VAL A 92 -13.51 -2.25 17.89
C VAL A 92 -12.13 -1.87 18.40
N ASP A 93 -12.03 -1.65 19.71
CA ASP A 93 -10.75 -1.38 20.36
C ASP A 93 -9.84 -2.60 20.24
N ILE A 94 -8.57 -2.34 19.93
CA ILE A 94 -7.53 -3.37 19.83
C ILE A 94 -7.00 -3.63 21.23
N ASP A 95 -6.81 -4.91 21.55
CA ASP A 95 -6.19 -5.35 22.79
C ASP A 95 -4.83 -4.66 23.04
N GLU A 96 -4.60 -4.14 24.25
CA GLU A 96 -3.42 -3.34 24.57
C GLU A 96 -2.12 -4.16 24.54
N GLU A 97 -2.16 -5.43 24.95
CA GLU A 97 -0.99 -6.31 24.86
C GLU A 97 -0.64 -6.57 23.40
N PHE A 98 -1.65 -6.76 22.55
CA PHE A 98 -1.46 -6.89 21.11
C PHE A 98 -0.90 -5.61 20.48
N VAL A 99 -1.42 -4.43 20.84
CA VAL A 99 -0.85 -3.14 20.40
C VAL A 99 0.63 -3.10 20.74
N LYS A 100 0.99 -3.34 22.01
CA LYS A 100 2.38 -3.28 22.47
C LYS A 100 3.27 -4.31 21.74
N LYS A 101 2.75 -5.50 21.45
CA LYS A 101 3.46 -6.52 20.65
C LYS A 101 3.79 -6.02 19.24
N ILE A 102 2.87 -5.29 18.60
CA ILE A 102 3.00 -4.91 17.19
C ILE A 102 3.80 -3.62 16.99
N ILE A 103 3.54 -2.60 17.81
CA ILE A 103 4.14 -1.26 17.66
C ILE A 103 5.12 -0.88 18.79
N GLY A 104 5.32 -1.75 19.79
CA GLY A 104 6.19 -1.46 20.93
C GLY A 104 5.66 -0.29 21.76
N ASP A 105 6.55 0.64 22.08
CA ASP A 105 6.23 1.86 22.85
C ASP A 105 5.79 3.03 21.95
N THR A 106 5.51 2.76 20.68
CA THR A 106 5.04 3.79 19.74
C THR A 106 3.65 4.28 20.15
N GLU A 107 3.47 5.60 20.27
CA GLU A 107 2.19 6.18 20.65
C GLU A 107 1.11 5.97 19.58
N ARG A 108 -0.10 5.65 20.02
CA ARG A 108 -1.27 5.52 19.16
C ARG A 108 -1.78 6.89 18.71
N ILE A 109 -2.22 6.96 17.45
CA ILE A 109 -2.90 8.13 16.89
C ILE A 109 -4.39 8.02 17.21
N THR A 110 -4.90 8.98 17.97
CA THR A 110 -6.31 9.04 18.40
C THR A 110 -7.12 10.15 17.73
N CYS A 111 -6.45 11.12 17.10
CA CYS A 111 -7.06 12.17 16.29
C CYS A 111 -7.25 11.71 14.82
N ARG A 112 -7.82 12.57 13.97
CA ARG A 112 -7.83 12.33 12.53
C ARG A 112 -6.37 12.40 12.03
N PRO A 113 -5.82 11.36 11.36
CA PRO A 113 -4.39 11.32 11.01
C PRO A 113 -3.91 12.51 10.19
N ALA A 114 -4.76 13.02 9.29
CA ALA A 114 -4.46 14.18 8.46
C ALA A 114 -4.32 15.50 9.25
N ASP A 115 -4.76 15.57 10.52
CA ASP A 115 -4.52 16.74 11.37
C ASP A 115 -3.03 16.88 11.75
N LYS A 116 -2.24 15.82 11.60
CA LYS A 116 -0.78 15.82 11.84
C LYS A 116 0.03 16.12 10.57
N LEU A 117 -0.62 16.34 9.43
CA LEU A 117 0.04 16.61 8.16
C LEU A 117 -0.03 18.11 7.83
N ALA A 118 1.11 18.70 7.47
CA ALA A 118 1.15 20.06 6.97
C ALA A 118 0.68 20.10 5.50
N PRO A 119 0.06 21.21 5.05
CA PRO A 119 -0.21 21.42 3.62
C PRO A 119 1.09 21.36 2.81
N GLU A 120 1.13 20.52 1.77
CA GLU A 120 2.36 20.24 1.02
C GLU A 120 2.31 20.67 -0.46
N LEU A 121 1.14 21.04 -0.99
CA LEU A 121 0.92 21.23 -2.43
C LEU A 121 1.84 22.30 -3.05
N ASP A 122 2.07 23.42 -2.36
CA ASP A 122 2.95 24.50 -2.84
C ASP A 122 4.41 24.06 -2.87
N ALA A 123 4.84 23.28 -1.88
CA ALA A 123 6.20 22.73 -1.84
C ALA A 123 6.41 21.73 -2.98
N LEU A 124 5.44 20.84 -3.23
CA LEU A 124 5.49 19.89 -4.34
C LEU A 124 5.50 20.59 -5.70
N ARG A 125 4.71 21.66 -5.87
CA ARG A 125 4.68 22.47 -7.10
C ARG A 125 6.06 23.04 -7.43
N GLU A 126 6.78 23.55 -6.44
CA GLU A 126 8.13 24.07 -6.65
C GLU A 126 9.15 22.97 -6.98
N GLN A 127 9.01 21.77 -6.41
CA GLN A 127 9.91 20.64 -6.70
C GLN A 127 9.84 20.16 -8.14
N ILE A 128 8.65 20.12 -8.74
CA ILE A 128 8.44 19.58 -10.09
C ILE A 128 8.25 20.64 -11.17
N LYS A 129 8.51 21.91 -10.86
CA LYS A 129 8.34 23.06 -11.77
C LYS A 129 8.83 22.83 -13.22
N PRO A 130 9.96 22.13 -13.48
CA PRO A 130 10.41 21.84 -14.86
C PRO A 130 9.52 20.87 -15.66
N TYR A 131 8.67 20.10 -14.97
CA TYR A 131 7.81 19.06 -15.54
C TYR A 131 6.35 19.49 -15.70
N ILE A 132 5.94 20.58 -15.03
CA ILE A 132 4.54 21.06 -15.03
C ILE A 132 4.16 21.56 -16.42
N GLU A 133 3.14 20.93 -17.01
CA GLU A 133 2.42 21.44 -18.18
C GLU A 133 0.99 21.88 -17.82
N GLN A 134 0.44 21.33 -16.73
CA GLN A 134 -0.90 21.62 -16.18
C GLN A 134 -0.93 21.40 -14.65
N ASP A 135 -1.90 21.97 -13.94
CA ASP A 135 -1.98 21.88 -12.47
C ASP A 135 -2.14 20.42 -11.99
N GLU A 136 -2.80 19.56 -12.77
CA GLU A 136 -2.98 18.13 -12.48
C GLU A 136 -1.67 17.34 -12.45
N ASP A 137 -0.58 17.86 -13.01
CA ASP A 137 0.74 17.24 -12.89
C ASP A 137 1.25 17.31 -11.45
N VAL A 138 0.96 18.41 -10.73
CA VAL A 138 1.27 18.54 -9.30
C VAL A 138 0.50 17.51 -8.49
N LEU A 139 -0.78 17.27 -8.82
CA LEU A 139 -1.60 16.24 -8.18
C LEU A 139 -1.11 14.83 -8.50
N SER A 140 -0.71 14.58 -9.75
CA SER A 140 -0.16 13.29 -10.18
C SER A 140 1.12 12.96 -9.42
N TYR A 141 2.00 13.96 -9.24
CA TYR A 141 3.20 13.84 -8.42
C TYR A 141 2.89 13.64 -6.94
N ALA A 142 1.94 14.39 -6.38
CA ALA A 142 1.52 14.23 -4.97
C ALA A 142 1.00 12.82 -4.66
N LEU A 143 0.27 12.20 -5.60
CA LEU A 143 -0.27 10.86 -5.41
C LEU A 143 0.73 9.74 -5.74
N PHE A 144 1.58 9.93 -6.76
CA PHE A 144 2.42 8.87 -7.32
C PHE A 144 3.81 9.37 -7.76
N GLU A 145 4.54 10.08 -6.90
CA GLU A 145 5.85 10.71 -7.15
C GLU A 145 6.73 10.00 -8.19
N GLN A 146 7.15 8.76 -7.94
CA GLN A 146 8.07 8.03 -8.81
C GLN A 146 7.47 7.67 -10.18
N VAL A 147 6.16 7.37 -10.22
CA VAL A 147 5.46 7.02 -11.47
C VAL A 147 5.21 8.29 -12.28
N ALA A 148 4.85 9.38 -11.62
CA ALA A 148 4.62 10.68 -12.22
C ALA A 148 5.89 11.23 -12.88
N LEU A 149 7.04 11.21 -12.18
CA LEU A 149 8.31 11.68 -12.76
C LEU A 149 8.68 10.93 -14.04
N LYS A 150 8.62 9.59 -14.01
CA LYS A 150 8.86 8.76 -15.21
C LYS A 150 7.88 9.08 -16.34
N PHE A 151 6.61 9.30 -16.00
CA PHE A 151 5.59 9.68 -16.98
C PHE A 151 5.86 11.05 -17.59
N PHE A 152 6.28 12.04 -16.79
CA PHE A 152 6.61 13.38 -17.28
C PHE A 152 7.81 13.36 -18.22
N GLU A 153 8.85 12.58 -17.88
CA GLU A 153 10.01 12.36 -18.75
C GLU A 153 9.60 11.73 -20.08
N TYR A 154 8.80 10.66 -20.03
CA TYR A 154 8.25 10.00 -21.22
C TYR A 154 7.41 10.96 -22.07
N ARG A 155 6.51 11.74 -21.45
CA ARG A 155 5.67 12.73 -22.13
C ARG A 155 6.52 13.80 -22.82
N LYS A 156 7.53 14.31 -22.13
CA LYS A 156 8.47 15.30 -22.66
C LYS A 156 9.26 14.75 -23.84
N ALA A 157 9.82 13.55 -23.72
CA ALA A 157 10.55 12.90 -24.80
C ALA A 157 9.68 12.72 -26.05
N LYS A 158 8.45 12.20 -25.87
CA LYS A 158 7.48 12.04 -26.96
C LYS A 158 7.11 13.37 -27.63
N LYS A 159 6.96 14.45 -26.85
CA LYS A 159 6.62 15.79 -27.35
C LYS A 159 7.71 16.38 -28.24
N TYR A 160 8.98 16.11 -27.92
CA TYR A 160 10.14 16.61 -28.66
C TYR A 160 10.74 15.59 -29.64
N GLY A 161 10.09 14.45 -29.86
CA GLY A 161 10.58 13.40 -30.77
C GLY A 161 11.90 12.77 -30.32
N ILE A 162 12.22 12.81 -29.02
CA ILE A 162 13.43 12.21 -28.47
C ILE A 162 13.16 10.72 -28.28
N ASP A 163 14.00 9.87 -28.87
CA ASP A 163 13.98 8.44 -28.58
C ASP A 163 14.50 8.20 -27.15
N ALA A 164 13.58 8.19 -26.18
CA ALA A 164 13.90 8.01 -24.76
C ALA A 164 14.55 6.66 -24.45
N ASP A 165 14.36 5.65 -25.30
CA ASP A 165 14.89 4.30 -25.09
C ASP A 165 16.37 4.21 -25.51
N ASN A 166 16.82 5.09 -26.42
CA ASN A 166 18.21 5.16 -26.93
C ASN A 166 18.94 6.46 -26.57
N ALA A 167 18.28 7.40 -25.90
CA ALA A 167 18.90 8.66 -25.47
C ALA A 167 19.76 8.46 -24.22
N ASP A 168 20.99 8.97 -24.25
CA ASP A 168 21.87 9.04 -23.09
C ASP A 168 22.06 10.51 -22.68
N ALA A 169 21.36 10.91 -21.62
CA ALA A 169 21.43 12.25 -21.07
C ALA A 169 22.82 12.58 -20.48
N SER A 170 23.61 11.59 -20.09
CA SER A 170 24.97 11.78 -19.56
C SER A 170 26.00 12.04 -20.66
N LEU A 171 25.76 11.51 -21.86
CA LEU A 171 26.60 11.71 -23.05
C LEU A 171 26.09 12.83 -23.96
N GLY A 172 24.94 13.43 -23.66
CA GLY A 172 24.31 14.47 -24.49
C GLY A 172 23.80 13.95 -25.84
N ILE A 173 23.58 12.63 -25.96
CA ILE A 173 23.10 12.00 -27.18
C ILE A 173 21.57 12.05 -27.16
N HIS A 174 21.01 12.94 -27.97
CA HIS A 174 19.59 12.97 -28.29
C HIS A 174 19.44 12.54 -29.75
N THR A 175 19.10 11.28 -29.97
CA THR A 175 18.68 10.81 -31.29
C THR A 175 17.28 11.35 -31.58
N VAL A 176 17.20 12.17 -32.64
CA VAL A 176 15.97 12.63 -33.30
C VAL A 176 15.52 11.65 -34.37
#